data_AF-A0A4Q3Z6I0-F1
#
_entry.id   AF-A0A4Q3Z6I0-F1
#
_cell.length_a   1.000
_cell.length_b   1.000
_cell.length_c   1.000
_cell.angle_alpha   90.00
_cell.angle_beta   90.00
_cell.angle_gamma   90.00
#
_symmetry.space_group_name_H-M   'P 1'
#
loop_
_entity.id
_entity.type
_entity.pdbx_description
1 polymer ?
#
loop_
_entity_poly.entity_id
_entity_poly.type
_entity_poly.pdbx_seq_one_letter_code
_entity_poly.pdbx_strand_id
1 'polypeptide(L)'
;MQRCRLCGQPLAVRQDGDVCDGPTCRTRARIEQNYEIAARRQAKRDRFFEMSVRRAAPLFDELARRLGVEDPDTLPKVMTPYIEPPVEARSLDEVLDLASHIAKITEKAFADGEADLNLYGRFTVSFGDVEEKPRMTRDESQETPATSDEATTLEEFFERREAEAGDEPLALTATCIACGGNCCTRGLAHHAYLTPVDIAYFRHRRPDATPASVIAYYMSHLPARSIARACLYLTETGCAQPRELRSVTCNRFQCGPRREMKEQLDAQGAGMSAVVGLAIDHDRIPEETGEMIRVVTVKDGKVTVHDDLRLGALPDHGPED
;
A
#
# COMPACT_ATOMS: atom_id res chain seq x y z
N MET A 1 41.83 -4.02 35.65
CA MET A 1 41.52 -5.16 34.76
C MET A 1 40.05 -5.06 34.41
N GLN A 2 39.71 -4.83 33.15
CA GLN A 2 38.31 -4.73 32.73
C GLN A 2 37.65 -6.12 32.79
N ARG A 3 36.36 -6.15 33.11
CA ARG A 3 35.55 -7.38 33.20
C ARG A 3 34.39 -7.27 32.22
N CYS A 4 33.98 -8.40 31.66
CA CYS A 4 32.81 -8.50 30.79
C CYS A 4 31.55 -8.04 31.54
N ARG A 5 30.81 -7.09 30.97
CA ARG A 5 29.53 -6.58 31.48
C ARG A 5 28.50 -7.69 31.71
N LEU A 6 28.53 -8.75 30.90
CA LEU A 6 27.51 -9.80 30.91
C LEU A 6 27.82 -10.97 31.83
N CYS A 7 29.08 -11.43 31.90
CA CYS A 7 29.47 -12.61 32.69
C CYS A 7 30.53 -12.36 33.77
N GLY A 8 31.08 -11.15 33.86
CA GLY A 8 32.07 -10.78 34.87
C GLY A 8 33.48 -11.35 34.66
N GLN A 9 33.72 -12.16 33.61
CA GLN A 9 35.05 -12.69 33.29
C GLN A 9 36.02 -11.57 32.90
N PRO A 10 37.32 -11.67 33.24
CA PRO A 10 38.32 -10.69 32.81
C PRO A 10 38.39 -10.60 31.28
N LEU A 11 38.38 -9.38 30.74
CA LEU A 11 38.59 -9.16 29.30
C LEU A 11 40.08 -9.27 28.95
N ALA A 12 40.38 -9.69 27.73
CA ALA A 12 41.75 -9.67 27.22
C ALA A 12 42.24 -8.21 27.12
N VAL A 13 43.54 -7.98 27.37
CA VAL A 13 44.16 -6.64 27.45
C VAL A 13 44.00 -5.79 26.18
N ARG A 14 43.57 -6.38 25.07
CA ARG A 14 43.39 -5.73 23.76
C ARG A 14 41.99 -5.92 23.16
N GLN A 15 41.00 -6.28 23.97
CA GLN A 15 39.63 -6.45 23.45
C GLN A 15 38.93 -5.09 23.38
N ASP A 16 38.50 -4.69 22.19
CA ASP A 16 37.66 -3.51 22.00
C ASP A 16 36.22 -3.82 22.44
N GLY A 17 35.74 -3.11 23.46
CA GLY A 17 34.38 -3.25 24.00
C GLY A 17 34.32 -3.79 25.43
N ASP A 18 33.10 -3.94 25.95
CA ASP A 18 32.80 -4.32 27.33
C ASP A 18 32.26 -5.76 27.47
N VAL A 19 32.23 -6.55 26.38
CA VAL A 19 31.69 -7.92 26.34
C VAL A 19 32.75 -8.91 25.86
N CYS A 20 32.93 -10.04 26.55
CA CYS A 20 33.89 -11.08 26.16
C CYS A 20 33.45 -11.86 24.90
N ASP A 21 34.39 -12.58 24.27
CA ASP A 21 34.12 -13.38 23.06
C ASP A 21 33.41 -14.72 23.32
N GLY A 22 32.96 -14.98 24.56
CA GLY A 22 32.15 -16.15 24.87
C GLY A 22 30.84 -16.15 24.06
N PRO A 23 30.44 -17.25 23.39
CA PRO A 23 29.29 -17.28 22.49
C PRO A 23 27.99 -16.76 23.13
N THR A 24 27.71 -17.14 24.39
CA THR A 24 26.53 -16.66 25.13
C THR A 24 26.56 -15.15 25.36
N CYS A 25 27.72 -14.59 25.68
CA CYS A 25 27.89 -13.14 25.88
C CYS A 25 27.73 -12.39 24.56
N ARG A 26 28.32 -12.89 23.47
CA ARG A 26 28.18 -12.30 22.12
C ARG A 26 26.72 -12.32 21.64
N THR A 27 26.01 -13.42 21.82
CA THR A 27 24.58 -13.52 21.47
C THR A 27 23.74 -12.53 22.28
N ARG A 28 23.93 -12.47 23.60
CA ARG A 28 23.19 -11.54 24.46
C ARG A 28 23.49 -10.08 24.13
N ALA A 29 24.74 -9.72 23.86
CA ALA A 29 25.10 -8.37 23.43
C ALA A 29 24.44 -7.99 22.09
N ARG A 30 24.37 -8.92 21.13
CA ARG A 30 23.66 -8.70 19.87
C ARG A 30 22.15 -8.52 20.09
N ILE A 31 21.55 -9.30 21.00
CA ILE A 31 20.14 -9.15 21.37
C ILE A 31 19.89 -7.77 21.99
N GLU A 32 20.71 -7.35 22.96
CA GLU A 32 20.60 -6.03 23.59
C GLU A 32 20.77 -4.89 22.57
N GLN A 33 21.78 -4.97 21.69
CA GLN A 33 21.98 -4.01 20.61
C GLN A 33 20.78 -3.96 19.64
N ASN A 34 20.21 -5.11 19.30
CA ASN A 34 19.02 -5.17 18.45
C ASN A 34 17.82 -4.52 19.13
N TYR A 35 17.61 -4.72 20.44
CA TYR A 35 16.56 -4.04 21.21
C TYR A 35 16.75 -2.53 21.24
N GLU A 36 17.98 -2.03 21.42
CA GLU A 36 18.26 -0.59 21.38
C GLU A 36 17.95 0.01 20.00
N ILE A 37 18.34 -0.69 18.93
CA ILE A 37 18.01 -0.29 17.55
C ILE A 37 16.48 -0.31 17.34
N ALA A 38 15.77 -1.30 17.90
CA ALA A 38 14.31 -1.38 17.90
C ALA A 38 13.70 -0.12 18.51
N ALA A 39 14.12 0.18 19.74
CA ALA A 39 13.58 1.26 20.54
C ALA A 39 13.80 2.61 19.86
N ARG A 40 15.00 2.86 19.30
CA ARG A 40 15.28 4.08 18.53
C ARG A 40 14.41 4.20 17.28
N ARG A 41 14.19 3.11 16.56
CA ARG A 41 13.31 3.09 15.38
C ARG A 41 11.86 3.34 15.76
N GLN A 42 11.39 2.75 16.85
CA GLN A 42 10.03 2.94 17.35
C GLN A 42 9.81 4.39 17.80
N ALA A 43 10.70 4.94 18.65
CA ALA A 43 10.62 6.34 19.09
C ALA A 43 10.63 7.32 17.91
N LYS A 44 11.44 7.05 16.87
CA LYS A 44 11.43 7.86 15.64
C LYS A 44 10.09 7.78 14.90
N ARG A 45 9.49 6.59 14.81
CA ARG A 45 8.16 6.40 14.18
C ARG A 45 7.06 7.08 14.97
N ASP A 46 7.09 7.00 16.30
CA ASP A 46 6.10 7.63 17.17
C ASP A 46 6.17 9.16 17.03
N ARG A 47 7.38 9.74 17.09
CA ARG A 47 7.60 11.17 16.85
C ARG A 47 7.12 11.59 15.45
N PHE A 48 7.42 10.80 14.43
CA PHE A 48 6.95 11.05 13.05
C PHE A 48 5.41 11.07 12.98
N PHE A 49 4.76 10.09 13.60
CA PHE A 49 3.30 9.98 13.61
C PHE A 49 2.65 11.12 14.40
N GLU A 50 3.15 11.45 15.58
CA GLU A 50 2.67 12.58 16.38
C GLU A 50 2.78 13.90 15.60
N MET A 51 3.92 14.12 14.92
CA MET A 51 4.12 15.28 14.06
C MET A 51 3.15 15.29 12.87
N SER A 52 2.91 14.14 12.26
CA SER A 52 1.96 13.98 11.14
C SER A 52 0.56 14.40 11.57
N VAL A 53 0.07 13.87 12.69
CA VAL A 53 -1.25 14.20 13.25
C VAL A 53 -1.35 15.70 13.51
N ARG A 54 -0.35 16.28 14.19
CA ARG A 54 -0.36 17.71 14.54
C ARG A 54 -0.39 18.62 13.32
N ARG A 55 0.39 18.30 12.27
CA ARG A 55 0.42 19.10 11.03
C ARG A 55 -0.83 18.90 10.17
N ALA A 56 -1.42 17.71 10.17
CA ALA A 56 -2.62 17.42 9.38
C ALA A 56 -3.92 17.89 10.03
N ALA A 57 -3.96 18.07 11.35
CA ALA A 57 -5.18 18.47 12.06
C ALA A 57 -5.84 19.75 11.48
N PRO A 58 -5.12 20.86 11.23
CA PRO A 58 -5.73 22.06 10.63
C PRO A 58 -6.28 21.82 9.22
N LEU A 59 -5.68 20.89 8.46
CA LEU A 59 -6.20 20.49 7.15
C LEU A 59 -7.53 19.77 7.30
N PHE A 60 -7.66 18.82 8.24
CA PHE A 60 -8.93 18.13 8.47
C PHE A 60 -10.04 19.08 8.95
N ASP A 61 -9.72 20.07 9.78
CA ASP A 61 -10.68 21.10 10.19
C ASP A 61 -11.16 21.95 9.01
N GLU A 62 -10.24 22.38 8.13
CA GLU A 62 -10.57 23.09 6.90
C GLU A 62 -11.43 22.23 5.96
N LEU A 63 -11.09 20.94 5.79
CA LEU A 63 -11.85 20.02 4.95
C LEU A 63 -13.25 19.76 5.50
N ALA A 64 -13.41 19.58 6.82
CA ALA A 64 -14.72 19.45 7.46
C ALA A 64 -15.60 20.68 7.17
N ARG A 65 -15.04 21.88 7.32
CA ARG A 65 -15.74 23.13 6.96
C ARG A 65 -16.14 23.19 5.48
N ARG A 66 -15.23 22.84 4.56
CA ARG A 66 -15.53 22.80 3.11
C ARG A 66 -16.62 21.80 2.76
N LEU A 67 -16.67 20.69 3.47
CA LEU A 67 -17.67 19.64 3.28
C LEU A 67 -19.02 19.99 3.95
N GLY A 68 -19.03 20.96 4.86
CA GLY A 68 -20.22 21.36 5.63
C GLY A 68 -20.49 20.44 6.82
N VAL A 69 -19.44 19.82 7.36
CA VAL A 69 -19.50 18.98 8.56
C VAL A 69 -19.26 19.88 9.78
N GLU A 70 -20.21 19.90 10.73
CA GLU A 70 -20.13 20.73 11.94
C GLU A 70 -19.06 20.24 12.91
N ASP A 71 -18.97 18.92 13.11
CA ASP A 71 -17.97 18.27 13.97
C ASP A 71 -16.95 17.51 13.12
N PRO A 72 -15.70 18.01 12.98
CA PRO A 72 -14.64 17.36 12.21
C PRO A 72 -14.35 15.91 12.63
N ASP A 73 -14.70 15.49 13.85
CA ASP A 73 -14.47 14.12 14.32
C ASP A 73 -15.51 13.11 13.83
N THR A 74 -16.62 13.60 13.26
CA THR A 74 -17.63 12.76 12.59
C THR A 74 -17.34 12.53 11.11
N LEU A 75 -16.34 13.21 10.55
CA LEU A 75 -15.93 13.05 9.16
C LEU A 75 -14.97 11.85 9.03
N PRO A 76 -15.28 10.84 8.20
CA PRO A 76 -14.32 9.80 7.85
C PRO A 76 -13.04 10.42 7.27
N LYS A 77 -11.94 10.31 8.00
CA LYS A 77 -10.67 10.97 7.71
C LYS A 77 -9.48 10.05 7.97
N VAL A 78 -8.56 9.97 7.01
CA VAL A 78 -7.33 9.19 7.18
C VAL A 78 -6.10 9.94 6.67
N MET A 79 -4.95 9.67 7.28
CA MET A 79 -3.66 10.09 6.76
C MET A 79 -3.00 8.94 5.99
N THR A 80 -2.28 9.26 4.93
CA THR A 80 -1.54 8.28 4.14
C THR A 80 -0.16 8.81 3.77
N PRO A 81 0.86 7.96 3.61
CA PRO A 81 2.10 8.42 2.99
C PRO A 81 1.82 8.88 1.56
N TYR A 82 2.36 10.02 1.18
CA TYR A 82 2.31 10.55 -0.18
C TYR A 82 3.67 10.36 -0.86
N ILE A 83 3.60 9.89 -2.10
CA ILE A 83 4.72 9.95 -3.04
C ILE A 83 4.25 10.76 -4.24
N GLU A 84 5.08 11.68 -4.72
CA GLU A 84 4.86 12.40 -5.99
C GLU A 84 5.81 11.87 -7.07
N PRO A 85 5.56 10.66 -7.59
CA PRO A 85 6.28 10.18 -8.76
C PRO A 85 5.86 10.99 -10.00
N PRO A 86 6.78 11.24 -10.95
CA PRO A 86 6.47 11.94 -12.18
C PRO A 86 5.46 11.14 -13.01
N VAL A 87 4.66 11.87 -13.78
CA VAL A 87 3.66 11.28 -14.68
C VAL A 87 4.19 11.37 -16.09
N GLU A 88 4.45 10.22 -16.69
CA GLU A 88 5.22 10.11 -17.92
C GLU A 88 4.40 9.43 -19.01
N ALA A 89 4.76 9.69 -20.25
CA ALA A 89 4.34 8.83 -21.35
C ALA A 89 5.00 7.46 -21.16
N ARG A 90 4.28 6.40 -21.49
CA ARG A 90 4.81 5.03 -21.35
C ARG A 90 5.90 4.79 -22.37
N SER A 91 6.89 4.00 -21.98
CA SER A 91 7.78 3.42 -22.98
C SER A 91 7.02 2.37 -23.81
N LEU A 92 7.41 2.25 -25.08
CA LEU A 92 6.89 1.20 -25.95
C LEU A 92 7.23 -0.19 -25.37
N ASP A 93 8.41 -0.34 -24.78
CA ASP A 93 8.90 -1.60 -24.22
C ASP A 93 8.01 -2.09 -23.06
N GLU A 94 7.64 -1.21 -22.12
CA GLU A 94 6.73 -1.56 -21.02
C GLU A 94 5.34 -1.98 -21.53
N VAL A 95 4.83 -1.31 -22.56
CA VAL A 95 3.54 -1.64 -23.17
C VAL A 95 3.59 -3.00 -23.86
N LEU A 96 4.67 -3.28 -24.60
CA LEU A 96 4.87 -4.57 -25.28
C LEU A 96 5.09 -5.71 -24.28
N ASP A 97 5.80 -5.46 -23.18
CA ASP A 97 6.03 -6.44 -22.12
C ASP A 97 4.71 -6.81 -21.43
N LEU A 98 3.88 -5.82 -21.08
CA LEU A 98 2.54 -6.09 -20.55
C LEU A 98 1.65 -6.83 -21.55
N ALA A 99 1.66 -6.43 -22.83
CA ALA A 99 0.87 -7.11 -23.87
C ALA A 99 1.29 -8.58 -24.02
N SER A 100 2.60 -8.84 -23.99
CA SER A 100 3.16 -10.19 -24.08
C SER A 100 2.77 -11.04 -22.87
N HIS A 101 2.82 -10.45 -21.67
CA HIS A 101 2.34 -11.11 -20.45
C HIS A 101 0.86 -11.46 -20.54
N ILE A 102 0.00 -10.50 -20.92
CA ILE A 102 -1.45 -10.72 -21.07
C ILE A 102 -1.71 -11.81 -22.10
N ALA A 103 -1.02 -11.81 -23.25
CA ALA A 103 -1.15 -12.85 -24.26
C ALA A 103 -0.80 -14.24 -23.70
N LYS A 104 0.30 -14.35 -22.96
CA LYS A 104 0.75 -15.61 -22.34
C LYS A 104 -0.26 -16.14 -21.31
N ILE A 105 -0.74 -15.30 -20.39
CA ILE A 105 -1.73 -15.74 -19.39
C ILE A 105 -3.09 -16.02 -20.03
N THR A 106 -3.41 -15.37 -21.14
CA THR A 106 -4.61 -15.62 -21.93
C THR A 106 -4.53 -16.99 -22.61
N GLU A 107 -3.46 -17.27 -23.34
CA GLU A 107 -3.24 -18.59 -23.96
C GLU A 107 -3.38 -19.71 -22.93
N LYS A 108 -2.73 -19.56 -21.78
CA LYS A 108 -2.82 -20.51 -20.67
C LYS A 108 -4.26 -20.67 -20.17
N ALA A 109 -4.98 -19.58 -19.93
CA ALA A 109 -6.37 -19.64 -19.46
C ALA A 109 -7.30 -20.31 -20.47
N PHE A 110 -7.07 -20.17 -21.78
CA PHE A 110 -7.86 -20.85 -22.82
C PHE A 110 -7.48 -22.32 -23.00
N ALA A 111 -6.20 -22.69 -22.80
CA ALA A 111 -5.71 -24.06 -22.95
C ALA A 111 -6.12 -24.96 -21.78
N ASP A 112 -6.05 -24.46 -20.55
CA ASP A 112 -6.34 -25.25 -19.34
C ASP A 112 -7.85 -25.53 -19.15
N GLY A 113 -8.72 -24.93 -19.98
CA GLY A 113 -10.18 -24.97 -19.80
C GLY A 113 -10.61 -24.35 -18.46
N GLU A 114 -11.80 -24.70 -17.97
CA GLU A 114 -12.21 -24.37 -16.58
C GLU A 114 -11.56 -25.33 -15.55
N ALA A 115 -10.95 -26.43 -15.99
CA ALA A 115 -10.70 -27.60 -15.14
C ALA A 115 -9.54 -27.47 -14.14
N ASP A 116 -8.72 -26.41 -14.19
CA ASP A 116 -7.52 -26.32 -13.35
C ASP A 116 -7.41 -25.02 -12.52
N LEU A 117 -8.52 -24.56 -11.92
CA LEU A 117 -8.43 -23.51 -10.87
C LEU A 117 -7.75 -24.00 -9.58
N ASN A 118 -7.62 -25.31 -9.36
CA ASN A 118 -6.87 -25.89 -8.24
C ASN A 118 -5.37 -25.57 -8.31
N LEU A 119 -4.80 -25.37 -9.50
CA LEU A 119 -3.43 -24.88 -9.66
C LEU A 119 -3.27 -23.42 -9.19
N TYR A 120 -4.35 -22.64 -9.23
CA TYR A 120 -4.30 -21.21 -8.96
C TYR A 120 -4.84 -20.80 -7.59
N GLY A 121 -5.72 -21.60 -6.97
CA GLY A 121 -6.15 -21.46 -5.58
C GLY A 121 -5.06 -21.81 -4.56
N ARG A 122 -4.04 -22.58 -4.97
CA ARG A 122 -2.84 -22.87 -4.18
C ARG A 122 -1.74 -21.81 -4.26
N PHE A 123 -1.93 -20.74 -5.03
CA PHE A 123 -1.12 -19.55 -4.84
C PHE A 123 -1.61 -18.83 -3.57
N THR A 124 -1.19 -19.36 -2.42
CA THR A 124 -0.60 -18.44 -1.46
C THR A 124 0.44 -17.68 -2.26
N VAL A 125 0.25 -16.38 -2.46
CA VAL A 125 1.35 -15.55 -2.90
C VAL A 125 2.33 -15.58 -1.74
N SER A 126 3.15 -16.64 -1.67
CA SER A 126 4.41 -16.56 -0.97
C SER A 126 5.13 -15.44 -1.71
N PHE A 127 5.19 -14.27 -1.07
CA PHE A 127 6.14 -13.24 -1.46
C PHE A 127 7.51 -13.87 -1.30
N GLY A 128 7.95 -14.60 -2.33
CA GLY A 128 9.11 -15.47 -2.26
C GLY A 128 10.32 -14.68 -1.82
N ASP A 129 10.93 -15.13 -0.71
CA ASP A 129 12.36 -15.18 -0.44
C ASP A 129 13.24 -14.11 -1.10
N VAL A 130 12.83 -12.85 -1.00
CA VAL A 130 13.82 -11.77 -0.89
C VAL A 130 14.32 -11.93 0.53
N GLU A 131 15.62 -12.17 0.76
CA GLU A 131 16.23 -12.09 2.09
C GLU A 131 15.64 -10.87 2.82
N GLU A 132 14.69 -11.14 3.72
CA GLU A 132 14.08 -10.12 4.53
C GLU A 132 15.17 -9.67 5.49
N LYS A 133 15.90 -8.61 5.08
CA LYS A 133 16.58 -7.77 6.05
C LYS A 133 15.54 -7.44 7.13
N PRO A 134 15.85 -7.65 8.43
CA PRO A 134 14.83 -7.66 9.47
C PRO A 134 14.03 -6.36 9.45
N ARG A 135 12.80 -6.44 8.93
CA ARG A 135 11.77 -5.44 9.17
C ARG A 135 11.24 -5.74 10.57
N MET A 136 11.76 -4.96 11.51
CA MET A 136 11.34 -5.02 12.90
C MET A 136 9.86 -4.67 13.03
N THR A 137 9.14 -5.59 13.68
CA THR A 137 8.02 -5.34 14.60
C THR A 137 7.01 -4.30 14.10
N ARG A 138 6.23 -4.72 13.11
CA ARG A 138 4.79 -4.52 13.21
C ARG A 138 4.34 -5.33 14.43
N ASP A 139 3.45 -4.78 15.24
CA ASP A 139 2.76 -5.50 16.31
C ASP A 139 2.32 -6.88 15.76
N GLU A 140 2.96 -7.95 16.25
CA GLU A 140 2.73 -9.34 15.83
C GLU A 140 1.32 -9.81 16.23
N SER A 141 0.53 -9.01 16.96
CA SER A 141 -0.89 -9.27 17.20
C SER A 141 -1.80 -8.91 16.02
N GLN A 142 -1.28 -8.24 14.98
CA GLN A 142 -1.93 -8.19 13.66
C GLN A 142 -1.31 -9.23 12.73
N GLU A 143 -1.50 -10.50 13.08
CA GLU A 143 -1.55 -11.57 12.09
C GLU A 143 -2.38 -11.03 10.90
N THR A 144 -1.77 -10.90 9.72
CA THR A 144 -2.57 -11.04 8.50
C THR A 144 -3.29 -12.36 8.69
N PRO A 145 -4.63 -12.40 8.76
CA PRO A 145 -5.28 -13.69 8.79
C PRO A 145 -4.89 -14.33 7.46
N ALA A 146 -4.00 -15.33 7.55
CA ALA A 146 -3.95 -16.39 6.58
C ALA A 146 -5.26 -17.15 6.75
N THR A 147 -6.38 -16.53 6.36
CA THR A 147 -7.47 -17.32 5.85
C THR A 147 -6.87 -17.95 4.60
N SER A 148 -6.49 -19.23 4.71
CA SER A 148 -6.52 -20.14 3.57
C SER A 148 -7.96 -20.11 3.07
N ASP A 149 -8.25 -19.07 2.28
CA ASP A 149 -9.56 -18.69 1.81
C ASP A 149 -9.85 -19.52 0.56
N GLU A 150 -9.86 -20.83 0.78
CA GLU A 150 -10.07 -21.87 -0.20
C GLU A 150 -11.54 -21.78 -0.63
N ALA A 151 -11.82 -21.02 -1.71
CA ALA A 151 -13.02 -21.33 -2.45
C ALA A 151 -12.90 -22.80 -2.85
N THR A 152 -13.88 -23.59 -2.46
CA THR A 152 -13.90 -25.03 -2.69
C THR A 152 -14.36 -25.35 -4.11
N THR A 153 -14.99 -24.38 -4.79
CA THR A 153 -15.43 -24.49 -6.19
C THR A 153 -15.09 -23.25 -7.04
N LEU A 154 -15.14 -23.42 -8.37
CA LEU A 154 -15.04 -22.35 -9.37
C LEU A 154 -16.15 -21.30 -9.21
N GLU A 155 -17.36 -21.77 -8.94
CA GLU A 155 -18.55 -20.93 -8.80
C GLU A 155 -18.39 -20.02 -7.58
N GLU A 156 -18.01 -20.57 -6.42
CA GLU A 156 -17.69 -19.79 -5.22
C GLU A 156 -16.56 -18.78 -5.47
N PHE A 157 -15.56 -19.17 -6.27
CA PHE A 157 -14.50 -18.25 -6.66
C PHE A 157 -15.03 -17.08 -7.48
N PHE A 158 -15.86 -17.33 -8.50
CA PHE A 158 -16.43 -16.29 -9.36
C PHE A 158 -17.43 -15.41 -8.64
N GLU A 159 -18.30 -15.96 -7.79
CA GLU A 159 -19.23 -15.18 -6.95
C GLU A 159 -18.46 -14.23 -6.03
N ARG A 160 -17.40 -14.73 -5.38
CA ARG A 160 -16.55 -13.89 -4.54
C ARG A 160 -15.82 -12.82 -5.36
N ARG A 161 -15.34 -13.16 -6.56
CA ARG A 161 -14.73 -12.17 -7.47
C ARG A 161 -15.73 -11.10 -7.91
N GLU A 162 -16.97 -11.47 -8.16
CA GLU A 162 -18.04 -10.53 -8.48
C GLU A 162 -18.30 -9.59 -7.31
N ALA A 163 -18.38 -10.11 -6.08
CA ALA A 163 -18.51 -9.29 -4.88
C ALA A 163 -17.32 -8.34 -4.66
N GLU A 164 -16.09 -8.81 -4.90
CA GLU A 164 -14.87 -7.99 -4.80
C GLU A 164 -14.75 -6.93 -5.92
N ALA A 165 -15.26 -7.26 -7.11
CA ALA A 165 -15.29 -6.38 -8.28
C ALA A 165 -16.40 -5.33 -8.21
N GLY A 166 -17.36 -5.49 -7.30
CA GLY A 166 -18.44 -4.53 -7.05
C GLY A 166 -17.95 -3.14 -6.68
N ASP A 167 -18.92 -2.22 -6.53
CA ASP A 167 -18.66 -0.82 -6.24
C ASP A 167 -17.95 -0.66 -4.89
N GLU A 168 -16.69 -0.25 -4.96
CA GLU A 168 -15.94 0.14 -3.78
C GLU A 168 -16.27 1.59 -3.40
N PRO A 169 -16.47 1.90 -2.10
CA PRO A 169 -16.63 3.28 -1.68
C PRO A 169 -15.51 4.17 -2.23
N LEU A 170 -15.87 5.27 -2.90
CA LEU A 170 -14.90 6.19 -3.51
C LEU A 170 -13.88 6.73 -2.49
N ALA A 171 -14.25 6.77 -1.21
CA ALA A 171 -13.36 7.09 -0.10
C ALA A 171 -12.11 6.18 -0.07
N LEU A 172 -12.24 4.89 -0.37
CA LEU A 172 -11.10 3.97 -0.47
C LEU A 172 -10.25 4.28 -1.71
N THR A 173 -10.87 4.64 -2.84
CA THR A 173 -10.13 5.12 -4.02
C THR A 173 -9.39 6.43 -3.73
N ALA A 174 -10.00 7.36 -2.98
CA ALA A 174 -9.38 8.60 -2.55
C ALA A 174 -8.11 8.37 -1.73
N THR A 175 -8.05 7.30 -0.92
CA THR A 175 -6.81 6.94 -0.22
C THR A 175 -5.67 6.58 -1.17
N CYS A 176 -5.96 5.88 -2.26
CA CYS A 176 -4.97 5.54 -3.29
C CYS A 176 -4.50 6.78 -4.05
N ILE A 177 -5.42 7.69 -4.38
CA ILE A 177 -5.12 8.96 -5.04
C ILE A 177 -4.20 9.81 -4.17
N ALA A 178 -4.58 10.03 -2.90
CA ALA A 178 -3.77 10.80 -1.95
C ALA A 178 -2.39 10.17 -1.70
N CYS A 179 -2.30 8.85 -1.72
CA CYS A 179 -1.05 8.12 -1.55
C CYS A 179 -0.11 8.22 -2.77
N GLY A 180 -0.65 8.46 -3.97
CA GLY A 180 0.11 8.32 -5.22
C GLY A 180 0.39 6.85 -5.58
N GLY A 181 -0.37 5.90 -5.02
CA GLY A 181 -0.26 4.48 -5.36
C GLY A 181 1.04 3.80 -4.93
N ASN A 182 1.56 4.09 -3.73
CA ASN A 182 2.80 3.47 -3.22
C ASN A 182 2.82 1.92 -3.34
N CYS A 183 1.70 1.24 -3.07
CA CYS A 183 1.62 -0.22 -3.25
C CYS A 183 1.68 -0.66 -4.73
N CYS A 184 1.23 0.20 -5.65
CA CYS A 184 1.22 -0.06 -7.08
C CYS A 184 2.60 0.09 -7.73
N THR A 185 3.60 0.64 -7.04
CA THR A 185 4.99 0.74 -7.54
C THR A 185 5.56 -0.61 -7.94
N ARG A 186 5.16 -1.68 -7.25
CA ARG A 186 5.54 -3.06 -7.54
C ARG A 186 4.79 -3.64 -8.74
N GLY A 187 3.65 -3.07 -9.13
CA GLY A 187 2.80 -3.61 -10.18
C GLY A 187 3.42 -3.55 -11.57
N LEU A 188 4.43 -2.70 -11.81
CA LEU A 188 5.18 -2.69 -13.06
C LEU A 188 5.92 -4.02 -13.27
N ALA A 189 6.74 -4.39 -12.29
CA ALA A 189 7.54 -5.62 -12.33
C ALA A 189 6.71 -6.92 -12.24
N HIS A 190 5.43 -6.80 -11.90
CA HIS A 190 4.49 -7.91 -11.77
C HIS A 190 3.33 -7.82 -12.77
N HIS A 191 3.44 -7.00 -13.81
CA HIS A 191 2.45 -6.91 -14.89
C HIS A 191 1.00 -6.72 -14.39
N ALA A 192 0.80 -5.72 -13.53
CA ALA A 192 -0.47 -5.43 -12.85
C ALA A 192 -1.00 -6.58 -11.97
N TYR A 193 -0.13 -7.52 -11.60
CA TYR A 193 -0.44 -8.76 -10.88
C TYR A 193 -1.46 -9.63 -11.61
N LEU A 194 -1.61 -9.47 -12.92
CA LEU A 194 -2.55 -10.26 -13.70
C LEU A 194 -2.04 -11.70 -13.81
N THR A 195 -2.95 -12.63 -13.60
CA THR A 195 -2.73 -14.07 -13.63
C THR A 195 -3.75 -14.74 -14.57
N PRO A 196 -3.55 -16.01 -14.97
CA PRO A 196 -4.54 -16.72 -15.78
C PRO A 196 -5.93 -16.78 -15.14
N VAL A 197 -6.03 -16.74 -13.80
CA VAL A 197 -7.32 -16.71 -13.09
C VAL A 197 -8.12 -15.45 -13.39
N ASP A 198 -7.44 -14.30 -13.51
CA ASP A 198 -8.10 -13.05 -13.84
C ASP A 198 -8.71 -13.12 -15.24
N ILE A 199 -8.04 -13.82 -16.17
CA ILE A 199 -8.56 -14.08 -17.51
C ILE A 199 -9.70 -15.11 -17.49
N ALA A 200 -9.63 -16.14 -16.65
CA ALA A 200 -10.72 -17.10 -16.49
C ALA A 200 -11.99 -16.41 -15.98
N TYR A 201 -11.87 -15.54 -14.98
CA TYR A 201 -12.99 -14.72 -14.49
C TYR A 201 -13.53 -13.77 -15.57
N PHE A 202 -12.66 -13.13 -16.35
CA PHE A 202 -13.08 -12.31 -17.49
C PHE A 202 -13.92 -13.11 -18.49
N ARG A 203 -13.49 -14.33 -18.83
CA ARG A 203 -14.20 -15.23 -19.76
C ARG A 203 -15.51 -15.75 -19.18
N HIS A 204 -15.57 -15.99 -17.87
CA HIS A 204 -16.83 -16.36 -17.21
C HIS A 204 -17.90 -15.29 -17.42
N ARG A 205 -17.52 -14.01 -17.31
CA ARG A 205 -18.42 -12.87 -17.58
C ARG A 205 -18.68 -12.60 -19.06
N ARG A 206 -17.82 -13.14 -19.94
CA ARG A 206 -17.88 -12.95 -21.40
C ARG A 206 -17.56 -14.26 -22.12
N PRO A 207 -18.52 -15.22 -22.16
CA PRO A 207 -18.29 -16.56 -22.70
C PRO A 207 -17.90 -16.57 -24.19
N ASP A 208 -18.26 -15.52 -24.93
CA ASP A 208 -17.95 -15.30 -26.33
C ASP A 208 -16.57 -14.66 -26.57
N ALA A 209 -15.83 -14.33 -25.50
CA ALA A 209 -14.51 -13.74 -25.61
C ALA A 209 -13.53 -14.68 -26.32
N THR A 210 -12.84 -14.15 -27.32
CA THR A 210 -11.69 -14.78 -27.96
C THR A 210 -10.38 -14.31 -27.33
N PRO A 211 -9.26 -15.05 -27.43
CA PRO A 211 -7.97 -14.61 -26.91
C PRO A 211 -7.58 -13.19 -27.37
N ALA A 212 -7.78 -12.89 -28.66
CA ALA A 212 -7.51 -11.57 -29.23
C ALA A 212 -8.39 -10.48 -28.60
N SER A 213 -9.68 -10.76 -28.37
CA SER A 213 -10.59 -9.81 -27.72
C SER A 213 -10.22 -9.55 -26.26
N VAL A 214 -9.71 -10.55 -25.52
CA VAL A 214 -9.24 -10.37 -24.14
C VAL A 214 -8.05 -9.40 -24.12
N ILE A 215 -7.02 -9.66 -24.93
CA ILE A 215 -5.84 -8.81 -25.02
C ILE A 215 -6.25 -7.38 -25.38
N ALA A 216 -7.04 -7.21 -26.44
CA ALA A 216 -7.52 -5.90 -26.88
C ALA A 216 -8.28 -5.17 -25.77
N TYR A 217 -9.10 -5.88 -24.99
CA TYR A 217 -9.88 -5.29 -23.91
C TYR A 217 -9.00 -4.76 -22.78
N TYR A 218 -8.04 -5.54 -22.29
CA TYR A 218 -7.09 -5.07 -21.27
C TYR A 218 -6.26 -3.88 -21.78
N MET A 219 -5.72 -3.99 -23.00
CA MET A 219 -4.88 -2.94 -23.60
C MET A 219 -5.65 -1.64 -23.83
N SER A 220 -6.96 -1.69 -24.09
CA SER A 220 -7.79 -0.50 -24.28
C SER A 220 -7.93 0.37 -23.02
N HIS A 221 -7.65 -0.18 -21.83
CA HIS A 221 -7.71 0.53 -20.55
C HIS A 221 -6.37 1.13 -20.14
N LEU A 222 -5.35 1.05 -20.99
CA LEU A 222 -4.06 1.69 -20.74
C LEU A 222 -4.17 3.21 -20.99
N PRO A 223 -4.06 4.07 -19.97
CA PRO A 223 -4.08 5.52 -20.17
C PRO A 223 -2.87 6.02 -20.97
N ALA A 224 -2.97 7.14 -21.70
CA ALA A 224 -1.84 7.68 -22.46
C ALA A 224 -0.60 7.99 -21.60
N ARG A 225 -0.82 8.35 -20.32
CA ARG A 225 0.21 8.62 -19.33
C ARG A 225 -0.03 7.81 -18.07
N SER A 226 1.04 7.43 -17.39
CA SER A 226 0.98 6.70 -16.12
C SER A 226 2.03 7.24 -15.16
N ILE A 227 1.82 6.94 -13.89
CA ILE A 227 2.82 7.20 -12.86
C ILE A 227 4.09 6.42 -13.17
N ALA A 228 5.22 7.11 -13.25
CA ALA A 228 6.50 6.51 -13.58
C ALA A 228 6.90 5.45 -12.55
N ARG A 229 7.50 4.35 -13.03
CA ARG A 229 7.98 3.24 -12.19
C ARG A 229 6.88 2.56 -11.34
N ALA A 230 5.61 2.74 -11.70
CA ALA A 230 4.49 2.05 -11.08
C ALA A 230 3.70 1.22 -12.10
N CYS A 231 2.70 0.49 -11.62
CA CYS A 231 1.77 -0.26 -12.46
C CYS A 231 1.28 0.61 -13.62
N LEU A 232 1.29 0.05 -14.84
CA LEU A 232 0.91 0.76 -16.05
C LEU A 232 -0.55 1.23 -16.06
N TYR A 233 -1.42 0.74 -15.18
CA TYR A 233 -2.79 1.27 -15.05
C TYR A 233 -2.91 2.43 -14.04
N LEU A 234 -1.86 2.78 -13.31
CA LEU A 234 -1.90 3.85 -12.32
C LEU A 234 -1.77 5.23 -12.97
N THR A 235 -2.73 6.11 -12.65
CA THR A 235 -2.77 7.52 -13.05
C THR A 235 -2.75 8.44 -11.83
N GLU A 236 -2.67 9.75 -12.06
CA GLU A 236 -2.83 10.77 -11.02
C GLU A 236 -4.18 10.67 -10.31
N THR A 237 -5.23 10.18 -10.99
CA THR A 237 -6.59 10.06 -10.44
C THR A 237 -6.92 8.63 -10.00
N GLY A 238 -5.90 7.79 -9.80
CA GLY A 238 -6.07 6.40 -9.36
C GLY A 238 -5.90 5.39 -10.51
N CYS A 239 -6.39 4.17 -10.32
CA CYS A 239 -6.24 3.10 -11.30
C CYS A 239 -7.25 3.29 -12.45
N ALA A 240 -6.76 3.41 -13.68
CA ALA A 240 -7.57 3.50 -14.90
C ALA A 240 -8.25 2.18 -15.28
N GLN A 241 -7.78 1.06 -14.72
CA GLN A 241 -8.42 -0.22 -14.90
C GLN A 241 -9.66 -0.32 -14.01
N PRO A 242 -10.83 -0.69 -14.57
CA PRO A 242 -12.05 -0.88 -13.79
C PRO A 242 -11.91 -2.13 -12.90
N ARG A 243 -12.63 -2.17 -11.77
CA ARG A 243 -12.37 -3.14 -10.69
C ARG A 243 -12.51 -4.59 -11.12
N GLU A 244 -13.48 -4.88 -11.99
CA GLU A 244 -13.72 -6.19 -12.58
C GLU A 244 -12.55 -6.70 -13.43
N LEU A 245 -11.69 -5.81 -13.93
CA LEU A 245 -10.47 -6.18 -14.68
C LEU A 245 -9.23 -6.21 -13.81
N ARG A 246 -9.25 -5.59 -12.63
CA ARG A 246 -8.11 -5.61 -11.71
C ARG A 246 -7.87 -7.03 -11.23
N SER A 247 -6.61 -7.37 -11.00
CA SER A 247 -6.23 -8.66 -10.46
C SER A 247 -6.89 -8.96 -9.10
N VAL A 248 -6.94 -10.23 -8.73
CA VAL A 248 -7.32 -10.66 -7.37
C VAL A 248 -6.52 -9.89 -6.31
N THR A 249 -5.20 -9.78 -6.51
CA THR A 249 -4.31 -9.04 -5.60
C THR A 249 -4.73 -7.59 -5.46
N CYS A 250 -5.00 -6.89 -6.56
CA CYS A 250 -5.42 -5.50 -6.52
C CYS A 250 -6.79 -5.30 -5.85
N ASN A 251 -7.71 -6.24 -6.00
CA ASN A 251 -9.04 -6.15 -5.39
C ASN A 251 -9.03 -6.45 -3.89
N ARG A 252 -8.20 -7.39 -3.44
CA ARG A 252 -8.14 -7.83 -2.04
C ARG A 252 -7.20 -7.03 -1.16
N PHE A 253 -6.13 -6.48 -1.72
CA PHE A 253 -5.11 -5.81 -0.93
C PHE A 253 -5.68 -4.58 -0.22
N GLN A 254 -5.57 -4.54 1.12
CA GLN A 254 -5.94 -3.40 1.96
C GLN A 254 -4.72 -2.91 2.74
N CYS A 255 -4.19 -1.74 2.37
CA CYS A 255 -3.12 -1.10 3.14
C CYS A 255 -3.66 -0.55 4.47
N GLY A 256 -2.78 -0.18 5.40
CA GLY A 256 -3.15 0.39 6.70
C GLY A 256 -4.19 1.52 6.58
N PRO A 257 -3.91 2.60 5.82
CA PRO A 257 -4.86 3.70 5.63
C PRO A 257 -6.21 3.30 5.02
N ARG A 258 -6.26 2.28 4.15
CA ARG A 258 -7.53 1.79 3.59
C ARG A 258 -8.36 1.01 4.61
N ARG A 259 -7.72 0.20 5.45
CA ARG A 259 -8.41 -0.49 6.55
C ARG A 259 -8.99 0.51 7.53
N GLU A 260 -8.19 1.50 7.93
CA GLU A 260 -8.64 2.58 8.82
C GLU A 260 -9.78 3.39 8.20
N MET A 261 -9.67 3.80 6.93
CA MET A 261 -10.78 4.48 6.24
C MET A 261 -12.03 3.59 6.19
N LYS A 262 -11.90 2.29 5.91
CA LYS A 262 -13.04 1.37 5.92
C LYS A 262 -13.70 1.31 7.30
N GLU A 263 -12.91 1.19 8.37
CA GLU A 263 -13.42 1.19 9.75
C GLU A 263 -14.18 2.48 10.07
N GLN A 264 -13.67 3.63 9.63
CA GLN A 264 -14.36 4.91 9.84
C GLN A 264 -15.65 5.03 9.02
N LEU A 265 -15.65 4.57 7.76
CA LEU A 265 -16.87 4.55 6.93
C LEU A 265 -17.94 3.64 7.53
N ASP A 266 -17.55 2.50 8.09
CA ASP A 266 -18.47 1.57 8.75
C ASP A 266 -19.07 2.20 10.02
N ALA A 267 -18.33 3.08 10.72
CA ALA A 267 -18.78 3.77 11.93
C ALA A 267 -19.58 5.07 11.67
N GLN A 268 -19.25 5.82 10.63
CA GLN A 268 -19.72 7.21 10.43
C GLN A 268 -20.53 7.38 9.12
N GLY A 269 -20.52 6.39 8.22
CA GLY A 269 -21.20 6.43 6.93
C GLY A 269 -20.31 6.88 5.76
N ALA A 270 -20.76 6.63 4.53
CA ALA A 270 -19.95 6.79 3.31
C ALA A 270 -20.28 8.03 2.44
N GLY A 271 -21.10 8.95 2.93
CA GLY A 271 -21.55 10.12 2.14
C GLY A 271 -20.44 11.14 1.87
N MET A 272 -19.50 11.28 2.81
CA MET A 272 -18.38 12.22 2.73
C MET A 272 -17.13 11.62 3.37
N SER A 273 -15.95 11.98 2.86
CA SER A 273 -14.68 11.60 3.46
C SER A 273 -13.55 12.58 3.11
N ALA A 274 -12.49 12.57 3.90
CA ALA A 274 -11.27 13.32 3.65
C ALA A 274 -10.03 12.42 3.75
N VAL A 275 -9.03 12.67 2.91
CA VAL A 275 -7.74 12.00 2.97
C VAL A 275 -6.64 13.03 2.83
N VAL A 276 -5.65 12.97 3.71
CA VAL A 276 -4.44 13.78 3.63
C VAL A 276 -3.24 12.86 3.40
N GLY A 277 -2.66 12.95 2.21
CA GLY A 277 -1.37 12.38 1.89
C GLY A 277 -0.25 13.27 2.41
N LEU A 278 0.74 12.72 3.12
CA LEU A 278 1.92 13.42 3.63
C LEU A 278 3.21 12.78 3.10
N ALA A 279 4.09 13.57 2.49
CA ALA A 279 5.38 13.10 2.01
C ALA A 279 6.24 12.53 3.16
N ILE A 280 7.04 11.50 2.90
CA ILE A 280 7.75 10.72 3.95
C ILE A 280 8.76 11.53 4.78
N ASP A 281 9.18 12.68 4.27
CA ASP A 281 10.15 13.61 4.84
C ASP A 281 9.51 14.94 5.23
N HIS A 282 8.17 14.99 5.33
CA HIS A 282 7.47 16.19 5.80
C HIS A 282 7.95 16.63 7.18
N ASP A 283 8.39 15.72 8.05
CA ASP A 283 8.93 16.04 9.39
C ASP A 283 10.27 16.81 9.38
N ARG A 284 10.87 17.05 8.20
CA ARG A 284 12.16 17.74 8.04
C ARG A 284 12.04 19.09 7.33
N ILE A 285 10.87 19.42 6.80
CA ILE A 285 10.64 20.68 6.09
C ILE A 285 9.88 21.62 7.01
N PRO A 286 10.56 22.63 7.58
CA PRO A 286 9.97 23.54 8.56
C PRO A 286 8.95 24.50 7.96
N GLU A 287 9.06 24.82 6.68
CA GLU A 287 8.18 25.76 6.02
C GLU A 287 6.79 25.19 5.74
N GLU A 288 5.84 26.11 5.55
CA GLU A 288 4.54 25.79 4.97
C GLU A 288 4.71 25.49 3.47
N THR A 289 4.21 24.34 3.02
CA THR A 289 4.37 23.91 1.63
C THR A 289 3.22 23.04 1.15
N GLY A 290 2.89 23.18 -0.14
CA GLY A 290 1.91 22.33 -0.83
C GLY A 290 2.54 21.08 -1.44
N GLU A 291 3.83 21.11 -1.76
CA GLU A 291 4.56 20.02 -2.45
C GLU A 291 4.67 18.76 -1.58
N MET A 292 4.49 18.91 -0.27
CA MET A 292 4.60 17.81 0.69
C MET A 292 3.28 17.10 0.96
N ILE A 293 2.19 17.52 0.31
CA ILE A 293 0.87 16.98 0.58
C ILE A 293 0.06 16.70 -0.65
N ARG A 294 -0.87 15.76 -0.48
CA ARG A 294 -1.94 15.56 -1.44
C ARG A 294 -3.26 15.37 -0.71
N VAL A 295 -4.16 16.32 -0.90
CA VAL A 295 -5.43 16.32 -0.17
C VAL A 295 -6.56 15.92 -1.11
N VAL A 296 -7.36 14.95 -0.69
CA VAL A 296 -8.46 14.41 -1.50
C VAL A 296 -9.72 14.33 -0.65
N THR A 297 -10.84 14.80 -1.16
CA THR A 297 -12.15 14.59 -0.53
C THR A 297 -13.09 13.83 -1.43
N VAL A 298 -14.06 13.17 -0.80
CA VAL A 298 -15.23 12.60 -1.46
C VAL A 298 -16.47 13.26 -0.88
N LYS A 299 -17.39 13.68 -1.75
CA LYS A 299 -18.71 14.18 -1.35
C LYS A 299 -19.73 13.81 -2.42
N ASP A 300 -20.82 13.16 -2.02
CA ASP A 300 -21.95 12.83 -2.91
C ASP A 300 -21.51 12.11 -4.19
N GLY A 301 -20.59 11.14 -4.05
CA GLY A 301 -20.06 10.37 -5.18
C GLY A 301 -19.02 11.11 -6.04
N LYS A 302 -18.58 12.31 -5.65
CA LYS A 302 -17.58 13.09 -6.38
C LYS A 302 -16.25 13.12 -5.62
N VAL A 303 -15.17 12.76 -6.31
CA VAL A 303 -13.78 12.91 -5.83
C VAL A 303 -13.27 14.31 -6.20
N THR A 304 -12.62 14.99 -5.26
CA THR A 304 -11.95 16.28 -5.50
C THR A 304 -10.53 16.23 -4.94
N VAL A 305 -9.55 16.58 -5.77
CA VAL A 305 -8.15 16.80 -5.35
C VAL A 305 -7.98 18.30 -5.09
N HIS A 306 -7.40 18.66 -3.95
CA HIS A 306 -7.23 20.06 -3.51
C HIS A 306 -5.78 20.48 -3.68
N ASP A 307 -5.51 21.31 -4.69
CA ASP A 307 -4.16 21.83 -4.98
C ASP A 307 -3.91 23.19 -4.29
N ASP A 308 -4.92 23.76 -3.65
CA ASP A 308 -4.88 25.05 -2.95
C ASP A 308 -4.51 24.93 -1.47
N LEU A 309 -4.58 23.73 -0.89
CA LEU A 309 -4.24 23.48 0.51
C LEU A 309 -2.73 23.36 0.72
N ARG A 310 -2.28 23.71 1.93
CA ARG A 310 -0.85 23.73 2.31
C ARG A 310 -0.66 23.08 3.67
N LEU A 311 0.41 22.33 3.83
CA LEU A 311 0.78 21.76 5.12
C LEU A 311 1.37 22.87 5.98
N GLY A 312 0.75 23.17 7.12
CA GLY A 312 1.26 24.21 8.03
C GLY A 312 2.71 23.94 8.45
N ALA A 313 3.43 25.01 8.82
CA ALA A 313 4.83 24.96 9.25
C ALA A 313 5.07 23.92 10.36
N LEU A 314 6.32 23.44 10.50
CA LEU A 314 6.68 22.63 11.66
C LEU A 314 6.40 23.45 12.92
N PRO A 315 5.69 22.88 13.90
CA PRO A 315 5.54 23.55 15.18
C PRO A 315 6.93 23.74 15.80
N ASP A 316 7.20 24.93 16.34
CA ASP A 316 8.45 25.23 17.05
C ASP A 316 8.82 24.05 17.95
N HIS A 317 9.89 23.36 17.58
CA HIS A 317 10.51 22.40 18.46
C HIS A 317 11.17 23.29 19.52
N GLY A 318 10.66 23.28 20.75
CA GLY A 318 11.48 23.73 21.87
C GLY A 318 12.87 23.09 21.78
N PRO A 319 13.93 23.73 22.30
CA PRO A 319 15.30 23.29 22.11
C PRO A 319 15.40 21.77 22.32
N GLU A 320 15.96 21.07 21.33
CA GLU A 320 16.08 19.61 21.31
C GLU A 320 16.72 19.10 22.61
N ASP A 321 16.00 18.28 23.37
CA ASP A 321 16.54 17.46 24.48
C ASP A 321 17.18 16.17 23.95
#